data_AF-A0A261A183-F1
#
_entry.id   AF-A0A261A183-F1
#
_cell.length_a   1.000
_cell.length_b   1.000
_cell.length_c   1.000
_cell.angle_alpha   90.00
_cell.angle_beta   90.00
_cell.angle_gamma   90.00
#
_symmetry.space_group_name_H-M   'P 1'
#
loop_
_entity.id
_entity.type
_entity.pdbx_description
1 polymer ?
#
loop_
_entity_poly.entity_id
_entity_poly.type
_entity_poly.pdbx_seq_one_letter_code
_entity_poly.pdbx_strand_id
1 'polypeptide(L)'
;MPTSISTSDLDKYDFYDEESGKWIHIQDYYESYNNYSKQHEEFSKNNWLRYWGATIFLLFLHDRIESVNGILLFGGYYISIVVSPVFNIILILLAVQRFLLYFYEDSERFLNLKSFYWTLLIVFLYFSFAILHIPIRIKDHFDGKFEFINWLAFPTGAIENSLLENVQVYISFILEFLAFISVVVYIPMFISIRKLLYLPSLAQSQPQTYIMYQVKFIFIGKLFMLIILVTSGLVAKFSGWAFSNLAFVITNLSTFYMTPLIIQMTYLFCNKRNTQL
;
A
#
# COMPACT_ATOMS: atom_id res chain seq x y z
N MET A 1 -43.42 61.38 -42.70
CA MET A 1 -43.74 61.05 -44.11
C MET A 1 -43.68 59.54 -44.25
N PRO A 2 -44.81 58.83 -44.38
CA PRO A 2 -44.79 57.41 -44.66
C PRO A 2 -44.74 57.21 -46.19
N THR A 3 -43.72 56.48 -46.65
CA THR A 3 -43.64 56.00 -48.03
C THR A 3 -44.71 54.93 -48.22
N SER A 4 -45.69 55.21 -49.09
CA SER A 4 -46.71 54.25 -49.51
C SER A 4 -46.07 53.14 -50.34
N ILE A 5 -46.08 51.91 -49.82
CA ILE A 5 -45.64 50.71 -50.54
C ILE A 5 -46.71 50.35 -51.59
N SER A 6 -46.27 50.03 -52.80
CA SER A 6 -47.11 49.62 -53.93
C SER A 6 -47.86 48.34 -53.60
N THR A 7 -49.17 48.29 -53.90
CA THR A 7 -50.03 47.12 -53.70
C THR A 7 -49.64 45.90 -54.54
N SER A 8 -48.72 46.03 -55.51
CA SER A 8 -48.18 44.91 -56.29
C SER A 8 -47.09 44.11 -55.57
N ASP A 9 -46.53 44.65 -54.48
CA ASP A 9 -45.44 43.99 -53.73
C ASP A 9 -45.95 43.27 -52.47
N LEU A 10 -47.24 43.42 -52.14
CA LEU A 10 -47.90 42.81 -50.99
C LEU A 10 -48.13 41.29 -51.18
N ASP A 11 -48.22 40.81 -52.41
CA ASP A 11 -48.39 39.38 -52.73
C ASP A 11 -47.09 38.58 -52.56
N LYS A 12 -46.00 39.22 -52.11
CA LYS A 12 -44.69 38.60 -51.91
C LYS A 12 -44.34 38.37 -50.43
N TYR A 13 -45.14 38.88 -49.49
CA TYR A 13 -44.85 38.79 -48.06
C TYR A 13 -46.03 38.18 -47.33
N ASP A 14 -45.81 37.00 -46.75
CA ASP A 14 -46.93 36.20 -46.25
C ASP A 14 -47.38 36.61 -44.84
N PHE A 15 -46.52 37.19 -43.98
CA PHE A 15 -46.91 37.64 -42.62
C PHE A 15 -46.04 38.82 -42.09
N TYR A 16 -46.66 39.75 -41.33
CA TYR A 16 -45.98 40.84 -40.61
C TYR A 16 -45.66 40.40 -39.19
N ASP A 17 -44.41 40.55 -38.76
CA ASP A 17 -43.99 40.27 -37.39
C ASP A 17 -44.04 41.57 -36.56
N GLU A 18 -44.99 41.64 -35.62
CA GLU A 18 -45.19 42.81 -34.76
C GLU A 18 -44.02 43.05 -33.79
N GLU A 19 -43.26 42.02 -33.40
CA GLU A 19 -42.13 42.18 -32.46
C GLU A 19 -40.90 42.77 -33.16
N SER A 20 -40.60 42.35 -34.39
CA SER A 20 -39.47 42.89 -35.16
C SER A 20 -39.83 44.11 -36.02
N GLY A 21 -41.12 44.39 -36.19
CA GLY A 21 -41.64 45.50 -37.00
C GLY A 21 -41.37 45.36 -38.50
N LYS A 22 -41.11 44.13 -38.98
CA LYS A 22 -40.72 43.84 -40.37
C LYS A 22 -41.64 42.82 -41.03
N TRP A 23 -41.81 42.94 -42.34
CA TRP A 23 -42.49 41.94 -43.18
C TRP A 23 -41.53 40.78 -43.46
N ILE A 24 -41.94 39.55 -43.15
CA ILE A 24 -41.13 38.34 -43.33
C ILE A 24 -41.70 37.52 -44.48
N HIS A 25 -40.83 37.09 -45.39
CA HIS A 25 -41.22 36.19 -46.47
C HIS A 25 -41.32 34.76 -45.93
N ILE A 26 -42.37 34.00 -46.29
CA ILE A 26 -42.56 32.65 -45.74
C ILE A 26 -41.36 31.71 -45.99
N GLN A 27 -40.66 31.92 -47.10
CA GLN A 27 -39.45 31.19 -47.45
C GLN A 27 -38.34 31.41 -46.39
N ASP A 28 -38.12 32.66 -45.99
CA ASP A 28 -37.11 33.04 -44.98
C ASP A 28 -37.50 32.50 -43.60
N TYR A 29 -38.80 32.46 -43.28
CA TYR A 29 -39.31 31.85 -42.07
C TYR A 29 -39.02 30.33 -42.02
N TYR A 30 -39.29 29.61 -43.11
CA TYR A 30 -39.00 28.18 -43.20
C TYR A 30 -37.49 27.88 -43.15
N GLU A 31 -36.66 28.71 -43.77
CA GLU A 31 -35.20 28.57 -43.73
C GLU A 31 -34.65 28.81 -42.32
N SER A 32 -35.16 29.84 -41.62
CA SER A 32 -34.82 30.11 -40.22
C SER A 32 -35.25 28.97 -39.29
N TYR A 33 -36.48 28.46 -39.46
CA TYR A 33 -36.99 27.33 -38.68
C TYR A 33 -36.17 26.05 -38.91
N ASN A 34 -35.82 25.75 -40.17
CA ASN A 34 -34.99 24.60 -40.51
C ASN A 34 -33.56 24.73 -39.93
N ASN A 35 -32.97 25.92 -39.98
CA ASN A 35 -31.67 26.17 -39.36
C ASN A 35 -31.71 26.04 -37.83
N TYR A 36 -32.76 26.56 -37.19
CA TYR A 36 -32.95 26.41 -35.74
C TYR A 36 -33.14 24.93 -35.34
N SER A 37 -33.98 24.20 -36.08
CA SER A 37 -34.21 22.77 -35.88
C SER A 37 -32.91 21.96 -36.00
N LYS A 38 -32.13 22.23 -37.05
CA LYS A 38 -30.83 21.57 -37.28
C LYS A 38 -29.80 21.91 -36.21
N GLN A 39 -29.74 23.17 -35.77
CA GLN A 39 -28.85 23.59 -34.69
C GLN A 39 -29.23 22.95 -33.34
N HIS A 40 -30.53 22.82 -33.05
CA HIS A 40 -31.02 22.14 -31.85
C HIS A 40 -30.71 20.63 -31.89
N GLU A 41 -30.86 19.99 -33.06
CA GLU A 41 -30.49 18.58 -33.25
C GLU A 41 -28.98 18.34 -33.08
N GLU A 42 -28.13 19.20 -33.65
CA GLU A 42 -26.68 19.15 -33.46
C GLU A 42 -26.29 19.39 -31.99
N PHE A 43 -26.94 20.34 -31.31
CA PHE A 43 -26.70 20.60 -29.89
C PHE A 43 -27.09 19.41 -29.00
N SER A 44 -28.26 18.80 -29.27
CA SER A 44 -28.72 17.59 -28.59
C SER A 44 -27.75 16.41 -28.80
N LYS A 45 -27.31 16.21 -30.04
CA LYS A 45 -26.36 15.15 -30.41
C LYS A 45 -24.99 15.36 -29.75
N ASN A 46 -24.48 16.59 -29.71
CA ASN A 46 -23.23 16.92 -29.04
C ASN A 46 -23.31 16.74 -27.53
N ASN A 47 -24.43 17.09 -26.89
CA ASN A 47 -24.65 16.80 -25.48
C ASN A 47 -24.69 15.30 -25.22
N TRP A 48 -25.41 14.54 -26.04
CA TRP A 48 -25.47 13.07 -25.92
C TRP A 48 -24.09 12.43 -26.05
N LEU A 49 -23.29 12.85 -27.04
CA LEU A 49 -21.90 12.40 -27.22
C LEU A 49 -21.01 12.80 -26.03
N ARG A 50 -21.20 13.98 -25.45
CA ARG A 50 -20.45 14.44 -24.28
C ARG A 50 -20.79 13.62 -23.03
N TYR A 51 -22.08 13.33 -22.81
CA TYR A 51 -22.50 12.45 -21.71
C TYR A 51 -21.95 11.03 -21.89
N TRP A 52 -22.07 10.47 -23.10
CA TRP A 52 -21.52 9.15 -23.43
C TRP A 52 -20.00 9.07 -23.25
N GLY A 53 -19.27 10.09 -23.70
CA GLY A 53 -17.83 10.20 -23.51
C GLY A 53 -17.44 10.28 -22.02
N ALA A 54 -18.20 11.03 -21.22
CA ALA A 54 -17.98 11.13 -19.79
C ALA A 54 -18.23 9.80 -19.05
N THR A 55 -19.29 9.05 -19.40
CA THR A 55 -19.56 7.73 -18.81
C THR A 55 -18.48 6.72 -19.19
N ILE A 56 -18.04 6.67 -20.46
CA ILE A 56 -16.94 5.78 -20.87
C ILE A 56 -15.65 6.12 -20.13
N PHE A 57 -15.33 7.42 -19.99
CA PHE A 57 -14.15 7.85 -19.26
C PHE A 57 -14.20 7.49 -17.77
N LEU A 58 -15.37 7.65 -17.12
CA LEU A 58 -15.56 7.26 -15.73
C LEU A 58 -15.45 5.74 -15.53
N LEU A 59 -16.00 4.95 -16.45
CA LEU A 59 -15.85 3.49 -16.42
C LEU A 59 -14.38 3.07 -16.58
N PHE A 60 -13.64 3.70 -17.49
CA PHE A 60 -12.21 3.46 -17.67
C PHE A 60 -11.38 3.86 -16.43
N LEU A 61 -11.71 4.99 -15.80
CA LEU A 61 -11.05 5.38 -14.54
C LEU A 61 -11.38 4.41 -13.41
N HIS A 62 -12.62 3.96 -13.31
CA HIS A 62 -13.05 2.98 -12.31
C HIS A 62 -12.29 1.65 -12.47
N ASP A 63 -12.24 1.10 -13.69
CA ASP A 63 -11.49 -0.13 -14.00
C ASP A 63 -9.99 -0.01 -13.70
N ARG A 64 -9.38 1.14 -14.02
CA ARG A 64 -7.99 1.43 -13.65
C ARG A 64 -7.80 1.51 -12.13
N ILE A 65 -8.73 2.13 -11.39
CA ILE A 65 -8.64 2.22 -9.93
C ILE A 65 -8.82 0.84 -9.29
N GLU A 66 -9.76 0.03 -9.77
CA GLU A 66 -9.99 -1.32 -9.26
C GLU A 66 -8.78 -2.25 -9.52
N SER A 67 -8.21 -2.21 -10.73
CA SER A 67 -7.02 -3.00 -11.05
C SER A 67 -5.80 -2.58 -10.21
N VAL A 68 -5.57 -1.27 -10.03
CA VAL A 68 -4.49 -0.77 -9.15
C VAL A 68 -4.73 -1.20 -7.70
N ASN A 69 -5.97 -1.09 -7.21
CA ASN A 69 -6.32 -1.50 -5.86
C ASN A 69 -6.12 -3.02 -5.66
N GLY A 70 -6.50 -3.83 -6.65
CA GLY A 70 -6.29 -5.28 -6.63
C GLY A 70 -4.81 -5.66 -6.54
N ILE A 71 -3.95 -5.01 -7.34
CA ILE A 71 -2.49 -5.22 -7.30
C ILE A 71 -1.91 -4.79 -5.95
N LEU A 72 -2.35 -3.65 -5.42
CA LEU A 72 -1.89 -3.12 -4.13
C LEU A 72 -2.27 -4.04 -2.97
N LEU A 73 -3.52 -4.53 -2.95
CA LEU A 73 -4.00 -5.47 -1.94
C LEU A 73 -3.27 -6.81 -2.03
N PHE A 74 -3.11 -7.35 -3.24
CA PHE A 74 -2.38 -8.60 -3.45
C PHE A 74 -0.91 -8.48 -3.02
N GLY A 75 -0.24 -7.39 -3.43
CA GLY A 75 1.13 -7.10 -3.07
C GLY A 75 1.29 -6.88 -1.56
N GLY A 76 0.40 -6.10 -0.96
CA GLY A 76 0.40 -5.83 0.47
C GLY A 76 0.16 -7.08 1.32
N TYR A 77 -0.72 -7.96 0.87
CA TYR A 77 -0.95 -9.27 1.48
C TYR A 77 0.31 -10.16 1.40
N TYR A 78 0.94 -10.25 0.22
CA TYR A 78 2.18 -11.01 0.05
C TYR A 78 3.33 -10.47 0.92
N ILE A 79 3.50 -9.15 0.96
CA ILE A 79 4.46 -8.47 1.85
C ILE A 79 4.18 -8.84 3.30
N SER A 80 2.91 -8.80 3.70
CA SER A 80 2.51 -9.04 5.09
C SER A 80 2.82 -10.46 5.56
N ILE A 81 2.76 -11.40 4.63
CA ILE A 81 2.78 -12.83 4.92
C ILE A 81 4.16 -13.46 4.77
N VAL A 82 4.91 -13.02 3.76
CA VAL A 82 6.23 -13.59 3.46
C VAL A 82 7.33 -12.66 3.93
N VAL A 83 7.27 -11.38 3.53
CA VAL A 83 8.40 -10.46 3.71
C VAL A 83 8.54 -10.01 5.16
N SER A 84 7.43 -9.62 5.79
CA SER A 84 7.45 -9.05 7.14
C SER A 84 7.90 -10.05 8.22
N PRO A 85 7.42 -11.31 8.27
CA PRO A 85 7.92 -12.31 9.22
C PRO A 85 9.42 -12.55 9.07
N VAL A 86 9.93 -12.62 7.84
CA VAL A 86 11.36 -12.77 7.55
C VAL A 86 12.15 -11.58 8.08
N PHE A 87 11.67 -10.35 7.88
CA PHE A 87 12.30 -9.14 8.43
C PHE A 87 12.37 -9.17 9.97
N ASN A 88 11.29 -9.59 10.63
CA ASN A 88 11.28 -9.72 12.09
C ASN A 88 12.30 -10.76 12.58
N ILE A 89 12.38 -11.92 11.92
CA ILE A 89 13.37 -12.96 12.24
C ILE A 89 14.79 -12.43 12.05
N ILE A 90 15.08 -11.76 10.93
CA ILE A 90 16.39 -11.16 10.67
C ILE A 90 16.74 -10.12 11.75
N LEU A 91 15.78 -9.27 12.15
CA LEU A 91 15.99 -8.28 13.19
C LEU A 91 16.34 -8.93 14.53
N ILE A 92 15.62 -9.98 14.91
CA ILE A 92 15.89 -10.76 16.13
C ILE A 92 17.29 -11.40 16.06
N LEU A 93 17.61 -12.06 14.95
CA LEU A 93 18.92 -12.70 14.75
C LEU A 93 20.07 -11.70 14.82
N LEU A 94 19.93 -10.53 14.19
CA LEU A 94 20.94 -9.47 14.23
C LEU A 94 21.12 -8.89 15.63
N ALA A 95 20.04 -8.75 16.41
CA ALA A 95 20.11 -8.30 17.79
C ALA A 95 20.86 -9.31 18.67
N VAL A 96 20.52 -10.60 18.54
CA VAL A 96 21.18 -11.69 19.28
C VAL A 96 22.65 -11.82 18.87
N GLN A 97 22.96 -11.79 17.58
CA GLN A 97 24.34 -11.87 17.09
C GLN A 97 25.20 -10.75 17.67
N ARG A 98 24.72 -9.50 17.60
CA ARG A 98 25.46 -8.34 18.13
C ARG A 98 25.61 -8.42 19.66
N PHE A 99 24.59 -8.90 20.36
CA PHE A 99 24.66 -9.10 21.81
C PHE A 99 25.72 -10.14 22.18
N LEU A 100 25.69 -11.30 21.54
CA LEU A 100 26.63 -12.39 21.80
C LEU A 100 28.07 -11.98 21.47
N LEU A 101 28.31 -11.38 20.30
CA LEU A 101 29.63 -10.86 19.92
C LEU A 101 30.18 -9.84 20.92
N TYR A 102 29.31 -9.08 21.58
CA TYR A 102 29.74 -8.07 22.52
C TYR A 102 30.06 -8.65 23.91
N PHE A 103 29.27 -9.63 24.39
CA PHE A 103 29.40 -10.16 25.75
C PHE A 103 30.21 -11.47 25.84
N TYR A 104 30.42 -12.18 24.74
CA TYR A 104 31.09 -13.47 24.69
C TYR A 104 32.15 -13.48 23.58
N GLU A 105 33.43 -13.36 23.94
CA GLU A 105 34.55 -13.39 22.99
C GLU A 105 34.58 -14.70 22.17
N ASP A 106 34.29 -15.85 22.80
CA ASP A 106 34.25 -17.16 22.14
C ASP A 106 33.16 -17.27 21.06
N SER A 107 32.15 -16.40 21.10
CA SER A 107 31.06 -16.41 20.13
C SER A 107 31.49 -15.94 18.74
N GLU A 108 32.61 -15.21 18.62
CA GLU A 108 33.13 -14.72 17.34
C GLU A 108 33.40 -15.87 16.36
N ARG A 109 33.91 -17.00 16.85
CA ARG A 109 34.19 -18.18 16.03
C ARG A 109 32.93 -18.80 15.41
N PHE A 110 31.79 -18.68 16.08
CA PHE A 110 30.51 -19.26 15.62
C PHE A 110 29.64 -18.26 14.87
N LEU A 111 29.74 -16.97 15.20
CA LEU A 111 28.88 -15.91 14.67
C LEU A 111 29.50 -15.16 13.49
N ASN A 112 30.79 -15.32 13.24
CA ASN A 112 31.45 -14.84 12.02
C ASN A 112 31.21 -15.80 10.84
N LEU A 113 29.93 -16.09 10.58
CA LEU A 113 29.50 -16.92 9.46
C LEU A 113 29.81 -16.20 8.15
N LYS A 114 30.37 -16.92 7.18
CA LYS A 114 30.61 -16.39 5.83
C LYS A 114 29.31 -15.83 5.25
N SER A 115 29.42 -14.75 4.48
CA SER A 115 28.28 -14.10 3.80
C SER A 115 27.41 -15.09 3.02
N PHE A 116 27.97 -16.18 2.49
CA PHE A 116 27.24 -17.24 1.82
C PHE A 116 26.15 -17.87 2.70
N TYR A 117 26.44 -18.18 3.97
CA TYR A 117 25.46 -18.81 4.86
C TYR A 117 24.32 -17.85 5.23
N TRP A 118 24.62 -16.56 5.36
CA TRP A 118 23.59 -15.53 5.56
C TRP A 118 22.67 -15.42 4.36
N THR A 119 23.22 -15.39 3.15
CA THR A 119 22.41 -15.40 1.92
C THR A 119 21.56 -16.66 1.82
N LEU A 120 22.14 -17.83 2.09
CA LEU A 120 21.41 -19.10 2.07
C LEU A 120 20.26 -19.11 3.09
N LEU A 121 20.51 -18.64 4.32
CA LEU A 121 19.49 -18.54 5.37
C LEU A 121 18.35 -17.62 4.94
N ILE A 122 18.66 -16.44 4.38
CA ILE A 122 17.65 -15.49 3.91
C ILE A 122 16.80 -16.12 2.80
N VAL A 123 17.43 -16.71 1.79
CA VAL A 123 16.74 -17.40 0.68
C VAL A 123 15.85 -18.53 1.22
N PHE A 124 16.37 -19.33 2.15
CA PHE A 124 15.62 -20.41 2.79
C PHE A 124 14.40 -19.88 3.55
N LEU A 125 14.54 -18.82 4.33
CA LEU A 125 13.43 -18.20 5.06
C LEU A 125 12.34 -17.70 4.10
N TYR A 126 12.70 -16.94 3.07
CA TYR A 126 11.74 -16.47 2.07
C TYR A 126 11.03 -17.62 1.36
N PHE A 127 11.77 -18.66 0.98
CA PHE A 127 11.21 -19.83 0.31
C PHE A 127 10.28 -20.64 1.22
N SER A 128 10.68 -20.84 2.48
CA SER A 128 9.87 -21.55 3.49
C SER A 128 8.54 -20.83 3.73
N PHE A 129 8.57 -19.51 3.98
CA PHE A 129 7.34 -18.74 4.12
C PHE A 129 6.54 -18.76 2.81
N ALA A 130 7.15 -18.56 1.64
CA ALA A 130 6.42 -18.62 0.38
C ALA A 130 5.68 -19.96 0.14
N ILE A 131 6.33 -21.10 0.41
CA ILE A 131 5.72 -22.43 0.27
C ILE A 131 4.55 -22.61 1.24
N LEU A 132 4.68 -22.19 2.50
CA LEU A 132 3.61 -22.32 3.49
C LEU A 132 2.29 -21.65 3.04
N HIS A 133 2.36 -20.68 2.12
CA HIS A 133 1.20 -19.93 1.63
C HIS A 133 0.65 -20.41 0.28
N ILE A 134 1.33 -21.33 -0.41
CA ILE A 134 0.84 -21.94 -1.65
C ILE A 134 -0.48 -22.71 -1.42
N PRO A 135 -0.65 -23.53 -0.37
CA PRO A 135 -1.88 -24.29 -0.14
C PRO A 135 -3.12 -23.40 0.05
N ILE A 136 -2.97 -22.27 0.76
CA ILE A 136 -4.05 -21.31 1.01
C ILE A 136 -4.51 -20.70 -0.33
N ARG A 137 -3.55 -20.27 -1.17
CA ARG A 137 -3.82 -19.64 -2.47
C ARG A 137 -4.45 -20.58 -3.51
N ILE A 138 -3.99 -21.83 -3.57
CA ILE A 138 -4.54 -22.81 -4.51
C ILE A 138 -6.00 -23.10 -4.15
N LYS A 139 -6.35 -23.13 -2.86
CA LYS A 139 -7.71 -23.38 -2.43
C LYS A 139 -8.67 -22.24 -2.80
N ASP A 140 -8.29 -20.99 -2.56
CA ASP A 140 -9.13 -19.81 -2.88
C ASP A 140 -9.38 -19.65 -4.39
N HIS A 141 -8.45 -20.11 -5.23
CA HIS A 141 -8.58 -20.03 -6.68
C HIS A 141 -9.38 -21.18 -7.29
N PHE A 142 -9.37 -22.36 -6.65
CA PHE A 142 -10.05 -23.57 -7.11
C PHE A 142 -11.22 -23.89 -6.18
N ASP A 143 -12.21 -23.02 -6.15
CA ASP A 143 -13.45 -23.25 -5.41
C ASP A 143 -14.15 -24.53 -5.94
N GLY A 144 -13.96 -25.64 -5.23
CA GLY A 144 -14.77 -26.85 -5.32
C GLY A 144 -14.44 -27.94 -6.36
N LYS A 145 -13.31 -27.92 -7.08
CA LYS A 145 -13.09 -28.90 -8.19
C LYS A 145 -11.93 -29.89 -8.11
N PHE A 146 -11.09 -29.87 -7.08
CA PHE A 146 -9.90 -30.75 -7.03
C PHE A 146 -9.89 -31.65 -5.78
N GLU A 147 -10.50 -32.84 -5.89
CA GLU A 147 -10.50 -33.88 -4.83
C GLU A 147 -9.10 -34.35 -4.43
N PHE A 148 -8.11 -34.24 -5.34
CA PHE A 148 -6.71 -34.63 -5.07
C PHE A 148 -6.02 -33.73 -4.02
N ILE A 149 -6.41 -32.46 -3.89
CA ILE A 149 -5.86 -31.55 -2.87
C ILE A 149 -6.50 -31.83 -1.51
N ASN A 150 -7.77 -32.22 -1.46
CA ASN A 150 -8.44 -32.67 -0.23
C ASN A 150 -7.85 -33.96 0.35
N TRP A 151 -7.07 -34.72 -0.44
CA TRP A 151 -6.35 -35.91 0.03
C TRP A 151 -4.95 -35.59 0.60
N LEU A 152 -4.30 -34.52 0.10
CA LEU A 152 -3.02 -34.01 0.61
C LEU A 152 -3.18 -33.05 1.79
N ALA A 153 -4.30 -32.31 1.84
CA ALA A 153 -4.76 -31.67 3.05
C ALA A 153 -5.28 -32.76 3.99
N PHE A 154 -4.68 -32.88 5.17
CA PHE A 154 -5.10 -33.82 6.21
C PHE A 154 -6.63 -33.78 6.42
N PRO A 155 -7.28 -34.90 6.79
CA PRO A 155 -8.72 -35.04 6.62
C PRO A 155 -9.48 -34.25 7.70
N THR A 156 -9.85 -32.98 7.46
CA THR A 156 -10.99 -32.25 8.08
C THR A 156 -11.19 -30.83 7.49
N GLY A 157 -11.67 -30.76 6.23
CA GLY A 157 -11.62 -29.60 5.33
C GLY A 157 -12.42 -28.31 5.62
N ALA A 158 -12.99 -28.08 6.81
CA ALA A 158 -13.67 -26.80 7.13
C ALA A 158 -13.13 -26.12 8.39
N ILE A 159 -12.78 -26.90 9.42
CA ILE A 159 -12.29 -26.38 10.71
C ILE A 159 -10.81 -25.98 10.59
N GLU A 160 -10.01 -26.72 9.83
CA GLU A 160 -8.56 -26.52 9.74
C GLU A 160 -8.12 -25.25 8.98
N ASN A 161 -8.90 -24.73 8.04
CA ASN A 161 -8.47 -23.56 7.24
C ASN A 161 -8.52 -22.27 8.06
N SER A 162 -9.58 -22.12 8.88
CA SER A 162 -9.63 -21.08 9.90
C SER A 162 -8.45 -21.22 10.87
N LEU A 163 -8.06 -22.47 11.19
CA LEU A 163 -6.96 -22.75 12.09
C LEU A 163 -5.60 -22.35 11.50
N LEU A 164 -5.32 -22.68 10.23
CA LEU A 164 -4.06 -22.32 9.56
C LEU A 164 -3.92 -20.80 9.37
N GLU A 165 -4.97 -20.11 8.94
CA GLU A 165 -4.99 -18.65 8.84
C GLU A 165 -4.80 -17.99 10.21
N ASN A 166 -5.49 -18.50 11.24
CA ASN A 166 -5.35 -18.00 12.61
C ASN A 166 -3.95 -18.26 13.17
N VAL A 167 -3.38 -19.45 12.93
CA VAL A 167 -2.01 -19.80 13.34
C VAL A 167 -1.00 -18.85 12.70
N GLN A 168 -1.18 -18.50 11.42
CA GLN A 168 -0.29 -17.53 10.76
C GLN A 168 -0.37 -16.15 11.40
N VAL A 169 -1.58 -15.66 11.68
CA VAL A 169 -1.77 -14.37 12.36
C VAL A 169 -1.09 -14.39 13.74
N TYR A 170 -1.25 -15.48 14.49
CA TYR A 170 -0.58 -15.66 15.78
C TYR A 170 0.95 -15.70 15.66
N ILE A 171 1.49 -16.44 14.69
CA ILE A 171 2.95 -16.50 14.45
C ILE A 171 3.49 -15.10 14.16
N SER A 172 2.83 -14.32 13.29
CA SER A 172 3.27 -12.96 13.00
C SER A 172 3.20 -12.04 14.22
N PHE A 173 2.17 -12.16 15.06
CA PHE A 173 2.08 -11.40 16.31
C PHE A 173 3.15 -11.79 17.33
N ILE A 174 3.44 -13.09 17.47
CA ILE A 174 4.53 -13.59 18.31
C ILE A 174 5.87 -13.06 17.81
N LEU A 175 6.11 -13.10 16.49
CA LEU A 175 7.34 -12.56 15.89
C LEU A 175 7.46 -11.05 16.08
N GLU A 176 6.37 -10.30 15.96
CA GLU A 176 6.37 -8.84 16.20
C GLU A 176 6.69 -8.53 17.67
N PHE A 177 6.13 -9.29 18.61
CA PHE A 177 6.42 -9.16 20.04
C PHE A 177 7.88 -9.54 20.37
N LEU A 178 8.38 -10.65 19.82
CA LEU A 178 9.78 -11.08 19.97
C LEU A 178 10.73 -10.05 19.35
N ALA A 179 10.38 -9.47 18.20
CA ALA A 179 11.14 -8.42 17.56
C ALA A 179 11.22 -7.20 18.49
N PHE A 180 10.14 -6.78 19.13
CA PHE A 180 10.18 -5.71 20.14
C PHE A 180 11.13 -6.04 21.30
N ILE A 181 11.03 -7.24 21.89
CA ILE A 181 11.94 -7.68 22.97
C ILE A 181 13.40 -7.63 22.50
N SER A 182 13.68 -8.07 21.28
CA SER A 182 15.02 -8.07 20.72
C SER A 182 15.63 -6.66 20.66
N VAL A 183 14.81 -5.61 20.52
CA VAL A 183 15.31 -4.24 20.52
C VAL A 183 15.76 -3.79 21.92
N VAL A 184 15.12 -4.31 22.97
CA VAL A 184 15.51 -4.03 24.37
C VAL A 184 16.92 -4.55 24.65
N VAL A 185 17.33 -5.64 23.99
CA VAL A 185 18.69 -6.21 24.07
C VAL A 185 19.76 -5.23 23.55
N TYR A 186 19.40 -4.23 22.74
CA TYR A 186 20.35 -3.18 22.34
C TYR A 186 20.69 -2.19 23.47
N ILE A 187 19.88 -2.08 24.52
CA ILE A 187 20.16 -1.18 25.66
C ILE A 187 21.47 -1.55 26.37
N PRO A 188 21.69 -2.79 26.85
CA PRO A 188 22.95 -3.17 27.50
C PRO A 188 24.16 -3.07 26.56
N MET A 189 23.98 -3.36 25.27
CA MET A 189 25.02 -3.17 24.25
C MET A 189 25.41 -1.70 24.13
N PHE A 190 24.45 -0.79 24.12
CA PHE A 190 24.69 0.64 24.00
C PHE A 190 25.39 1.25 25.22
N ILE A 191 24.99 0.84 26.43
CA ILE A 191 25.68 1.23 27.67
C ILE A 191 27.16 0.85 27.60
N SER A 192 27.43 -0.33 27.03
CA SER A 192 28.78 -0.89 27.00
C SER A 192 29.64 -0.26 25.90
N ILE A 193 29.09 0.01 24.70
CA ILE A 193 29.77 0.77 23.63
C ILE A 193 30.19 2.17 24.12
N ARG A 194 29.36 2.83 24.95
CA ARG A 194 29.72 4.15 25.50
C ARG A 194 30.97 4.11 26.38
N LYS A 195 31.30 2.97 26.98
CA LYS A 195 32.52 2.82 27.79
C LYS A 195 33.79 2.75 26.93
N LEU A 196 33.69 2.41 25.65
CA LEU A 196 34.81 2.26 24.71
C LEU A 196 35.08 3.52 23.87
N LEU A 197 34.27 4.58 24.05
CA LEU A 197 34.33 5.84 23.29
C LEU A 197 35.62 6.66 23.49
N TYR A 198 36.46 6.33 24.47
CA TYR A 198 37.71 7.04 24.73
C TYR A 198 38.82 6.74 23.69
N LEU A 199 38.61 5.76 22.80
CA LEU A 199 39.60 5.37 21.79
C LEU A 199 39.61 6.36 20.60
N PRO A 200 40.76 6.99 20.27
CA PRO A 200 40.85 8.02 19.23
C PRO A 200 40.40 7.58 17.82
N SER A 201 40.58 6.30 17.48
CA SER A 201 40.19 5.73 16.18
C SER A 201 38.66 5.67 15.95
N LEU A 202 37.88 5.57 17.04
CA LEU A 202 36.41 5.58 17.02
C LEU A 202 35.82 7.00 16.97
N ALA A 203 36.57 7.99 17.47
CA ALA A 203 36.17 9.40 17.41
C ALA A 203 36.14 9.96 15.97
N GLN A 204 36.99 9.43 15.08
CA GLN A 204 37.18 9.96 13.73
C GLN A 204 36.17 9.42 12.68
N SER A 205 35.64 8.21 12.87
CA SER A 205 34.71 7.55 11.92
C SER A 205 33.22 7.64 12.32
N GLN A 206 32.91 7.98 13.58
CA GLN A 206 31.57 8.06 14.18
C GLN A 206 30.53 6.94 13.84
N PRO A 207 30.89 5.66 13.61
CA PRO A 207 29.91 4.60 13.34
C PRO A 207 28.93 4.41 14.50
N GLN A 208 29.36 4.75 15.73
CA GLN A 208 28.55 4.76 16.95
C GLN A 208 27.29 5.64 16.86
N THR A 209 27.38 6.80 16.20
CA THR A 209 26.27 7.75 16.09
C THR A 209 25.18 7.18 15.18
N TYR A 210 25.59 6.56 14.08
CA TYR A 210 24.70 5.86 13.15
C TYR A 210 23.97 4.71 13.84
N ILE A 211 24.70 3.82 14.51
CA ILE A 211 24.11 2.68 15.20
C ILE A 211 23.14 3.14 16.31
N MET A 212 23.48 4.22 17.03
CA MET A 212 22.61 4.77 18.07
C MET A 212 21.27 5.28 17.51
N TYR A 213 21.30 6.08 16.45
CA TYR A 213 20.06 6.59 15.85
C TYR A 213 19.23 5.46 15.26
N GLN A 214 19.88 4.48 14.61
CA GLN A 214 19.19 3.31 14.06
C GLN A 214 18.41 2.56 15.15
N VAL A 215 19.05 2.27 16.30
CA VAL A 215 18.39 1.57 17.41
C VAL A 215 17.25 2.40 18.00
N LYS A 216 17.41 3.72 18.15
CA LYS A 216 16.33 4.60 18.64
C LYS A 216 15.11 4.58 17.73
N PHE A 217 15.31 4.69 16.41
CA PHE A 217 14.21 4.65 15.45
C PHE A 217 13.53 3.28 15.41
N ILE A 218 14.29 2.18 15.46
CA ILE A 218 13.74 0.83 15.57
C ILE A 218 12.90 0.70 16.85
N PHE A 219 13.41 1.18 17.99
CA PHE A 219 12.70 1.11 19.28
C PHE A 219 11.37 1.88 19.24
N ILE A 220 11.38 3.12 18.77
CA ILE A 220 10.17 3.94 18.65
C ILE A 220 9.16 3.28 17.69
N GLY A 221 9.63 2.80 16.53
CA GLY A 221 8.78 2.14 15.55
C GLY A 221 8.13 0.87 16.09
N LYS A 222 8.90 0.01 16.76
CA LYS A 222 8.39 -1.24 17.35
C LYS A 222 7.49 -0.99 18.57
N LEU A 223 7.76 0.03 19.37
CA LEU A 223 6.89 0.42 20.48
C LEU A 223 5.50 0.84 19.97
N PHE A 224 5.44 1.61 18.87
CA PHE A 224 4.17 1.98 18.25
C PHE A 224 3.40 0.75 17.73
N MET A 225 4.08 -0.20 17.07
CA MET A 225 3.44 -1.45 16.64
C MET A 225 2.94 -2.31 17.80
N LEU A 226 3.67 -2.34 18.92
CA LEU A 226 3.25 -3.06 20.12
C LEU A 226 1.93 -2.51 20.68
N ILE A 227 1.73 -1.18 20.67
CA ILE A 227 0.46 -0.57 21.10
C ILE A 227 -0.69 -1.02 20.21
N ILE A 228 -0.49 -1.05 18.88
CA ILE A 228 -1.50 -1.55 17.92
C ILE A 228 -1.83 -3.02 18.20
N LEU A 229 -0.80 -3.85 18.44
CA LEU A 229 -0.96 -5.27 18.73
C LEU A 229 -1.74 -5.53 20.04
N VAL A 230 -1.43 -4.80 21.11
CA VAL A 230 -2.15 -4.95 22.39
C VAL A 230 -3.60 -4.49 22.24
N THR A 231 -3.82 -3.36 21.55
CA THR A 231 -5.16 -2.84 21.29
C THR A 231 -5.97 -3.82 20.44
N SER A 232 -5.36 -4.46 19.44
CA SER A 232 -6.06 -5.45 18.62
C SER A 232 -6.46 -6.69 19.40
N GLY A 233 -5.59 -7.20 20.28
CA GLY A 233 -5.93 -8.30 21.18
C GLY A 233 -7.07 -7.97 22.15
N LEU A 234 -7.13 -6.74 22.66
CA LEU A 234 -8.21 -6.28 23.54
C LEU A 234 -9.54 -6.13 22.77
N VAL A 235 -9.50 -5.47 21.61
CA VAL A 235 -10.69 -5.21 20.78
C VAL A 235 -11.24 -6.49 20.17
N ALA A 236 -10.40 -7.46 19.83
CA ALA A 236 -10.82 -8.76 19.29
C ALA A 236 -11.79 -9.51 20.23
N LYS A 237 -11.68 -9.29 21.55
CA LYS A 237 -12.62 -9.85 22.53
C LYS A 237 -14.04 -9.26 22.43
N PHE A 238 -14.19 -8.05 21.91
CA PHE A 238 -15.46 -7.33 21.83
C PHE A 238 -16.02 -7.27 20.40
N SER A 239 -15.16 -7.06 19.40
CA SER A 239 -15.54 -6.81 17.99
C SER A 239 -15.29 -8.01 17.07
N GLY A 240 -14.80 -9.14 17.60
CA GLY A 240 -14.48 -10.34 16.83
C GLY A 240 -13.17 -10.26 16.04
N TRP A 241 -12.94 -11.28 15.20
CA TRP A 241 -11.66 -11.55 14.54
C TRP A 241 -11.29 -10.61 13.38
N ALA A 242 -12.25 -9.87 12.83
CA ALA A 242 -12.01 -8.95 11.71
C ALA A 242 -10.96 -7.87 12.05
N PHE A 243 -10.97 -7.38 13.29
CA PHE A 243 -10.01 -6.36 13.74
C PHE A 243 -8.59 -6.92 13.86
N SER A 244 -8.43 -8.19 14.27
CA SER A 244 -7.13 -8.86 14.33
C SER A 244 -6.48 -9.00 12.95
N ASN A 245 -7.28 -9.35 11.93
CA ASN A 245 -6.78 -9.46 10.55
C ASN A 245 -6.34 -8.10 9.99
N LEU A 246 -7.11 -7.04 10.26
CA LEU A 246 -6.72 -5.69 9.88
C LEU A 246 -5.44 -5.25 10.61
N ALA A 247 -5.34 -5.51 11.91
CA ALA A 247 -4.13 -5.22 12.69
C ALA A 247 -2.93 -5.99 12.14
N PHE A 248 -3.10 -7.27 11.79
CA PHE A 248 -2.07 -8.09 11.14
C PHE A 248 -1.53 -7.46 9.86
N VAL A 249 -2.42 -7.02 8.95
CA VAL A 249 -1.98 -6.39 7.70
C VAL A 249 -1.23 -5.08 8.00
N ILE A 250 -1.77 -4.24 8.88
CA ILE A 250 -1.16 -2.95 9.23
C ILE A 250 0.22 -3.13 9.86
N THR A 251 0.35 -4.00 10.87
CA THR A 251 1.63 -4.20 11.56
C THR A 251 2.70 -4.75 10.62
N ASN A 252 2.34 -5.69 9.76
CA ASN A 252 3.30 -6.32 8.86
C ASN A 252 3.71 -5.40 7.70
N LEU A 253 2.76 -4.70 7.08
CA LEU A 253 3.09 -3.66 6.09
C LEU A 253 4.00 -2.61 6.70
N SER A 254 3.70 -2.17 7.93
CA SER A 254 4.52 -1.16 8.55
C SER A 254 5.93 -1.65 8.87
N THR A 255 6.14 -2.92 9.25
CA THR A 255 7.49 -3.47 9.43
C THR A 255 8.29 -3.42 8.12
N PHE A 256 7.66 -3.73 6.99
CA PHE A 256 8.29 -3.62 5.68
C PHE A 256 8.70 -2.18 5.34
N TYR A 257 7.80 -1.20 5.50
CA TYR A 257 8.09 0.20 5.16
C TYR A 257 9.00 0.91 6.17
N MET A 258 8.93 0.56 7.45
CA MET A 258 9.77 1.17 8.48
C MET A 258 11.25 0.82 8.29
N THR A 259 11.56 -0.36 7.75
CA THR A 259 12.96 -0.78 7.55
C THR A 259 13.77 0.17 6.64
N PRO A 260 13.35 0.46 5.40
CA PRO A 260 14.04 1.44 4.55
C PRO A 260 13.94 2.86 5.11
N LEU A 261 12.82 3.24 5.74
CA LEU A 261 12.67 4.55 6.38
C LEU A 261 13.71 4.76 7.49
N ILE A 262 13.92 3.77 8.36
CA ILE A 262 14.92 3.82 9.43
C ILE A 262 16.33 4.01 8.85
N ILE A 263 16.66 3.29 7.77
CA ILE A 263 17.96 3.41 7.11
C ILE A 263 18.17 4.84 6.58
N GLN A 264 17.19 5.37 5.84
CA GLN A 264 17.26 6.71 5.25
C GLN A 264 17.31 7.81 6.31
N MET A 265 16.46 7.72 7.34
CA MET A 265 16.44 8.67 8.45
C MET A 265 17.77 8.64 9.20
N THR A 266 18.28 7.45 9.53
CA THR A 266 19.59 7.33 10.19
C THR A 266 20.71 7.95 9.35
N TYR A 267 20.71 7.71 8.04
CA TYR A 267 21.68 8.33 7.12
C TYR A 267 21.57 9.86 7.12
N LEU A 268 20.36 10.42 7.01
CA LEU A 268 20.13 11.86 7.00
C LEU A 268 20.58 12.54 8.30
N PHE A 269 20.28 11.95 9.46
CA PHE A 269 20.71 12.49 10.75
C PHE A 269 22.22 12.37 10.99
N CYS A 270 22.89 11.38 10.38
CA CYS A 270 24.33 11.20 10.50
C CYS A 270 25.13 12.01 9.48
N ASN A 271 24.57 12.33 8.30
CA ASN A 271 25.23 13.10 7.24
C ASN A 271 25.15 14.63 7.47
N LYS A 272 25.24 15.07 8.72
CA LYS A 272 25.14 16.48 9.13
C LYS A 272 26.31 17.36 8.65
N ARG A 273 27.29 16.79 7.94
CA ARG A 273 28.47 17.50 7.40
C ARG A 273 28.20 18.21 6.07
N ASN A 274 27.12 17.89 5.35
CA ASN A 274 26.80 18.45 4.03
C ASN A 274 25.54 19.36 4.01
N THR A 275 24.93 19.64 5.17
CA THR A 275 23.79 20.57 5.29
C THR A 275 24.17 21.91 5.94
N GLN A 276 25.46 22.11 6.20
CA GLN A 276 26.03 23.43 6.48
C GLN A 276 26.48 24.03 5.14
N LEU A 277 25.51 24.50 4.36
CA LEU A 277 25.72 25.52 3.32
C LEU A 277 25.36 26.87 3.92
#